data_AF-A0A2M7K2I9-F1
#
_entry.id   AF-A0A2M7K2I9-F1
#
_cell.length_a   1.000
_cell.length_b   1.000
_cell.length_c   1.000
_cell.angle_alpha   90.00
_cell.angle_beta   90.00
_cell.angle_gamma   90.00
#
_symmetry.space_group_name_H-M   'P 1'
#
loop_
_entity.id
_entity.type
_entity.pdbx_description
1 polymer ?
#
loop_
_entity_poly.entity_id
_entity_poly.type
_entity_poly.pdbx_seq_one_letter_code
_entity_poly.pdbx_strand_id
1 'polypeptide(L)'
;MVLLIFVAFILLCLGVDAIVQLRKQKKGVVQEVAYSFPGFFSENTIVVPKGLYFDKTHTWAFMDKDGMVKIGIDDFFPHVTGLLTNIKMKNSGETIKKNEVFLSIIRNGKQLNIKAPVSGIIKAQNKALLTNTSLINSFPYSDGWVYMIEPTNWVREIQFLFIAENFKIWLRNEFIRLKDFLAVMQKTNETRYAHVVLQDGGELKEGILMDLRSEVWEDFQTHFIDTVK
;
A
#
# COMPACT_ATOMS: atom_id res chain seq x y z
N MET A 1 0.17 -39.64 44.81
CA MET A 1 1.01 -38.47 44.48
C MET A 1 1.19 -38.27 42.98
N VAL A 2 1.66 -39.28 42.23
CA VAL A 2 1.91 -39.17 40.77
C VAL A 2 0.66 -38.84 39.94
N LEU A 3 -0.49 -39.45 40.26
CA LEU A 3 -1.76 -39.20 39.57
C LEU A 3 -2.23 -37.73 39.68
N LEU A 4 -2.04 -37.11 40.84
CA LEU A 4 -2.44 -35.72 41.09
C LEU A 4 -1.59 -34.74 40.28
N ILE A 5 -0.30 -35.03 40.12
CA ILE A 5 0.63 -34.22 39.32
C ILE A 5 0.25 -34.30 37.83
N PHE A 6 -0.12 -35.50 37.36
CA PHE A 6 -0.52 -35.70 35.96
C PHE A 6 -1.83 -34.98 35.63
N VAL A 7 -2.82 -35.04 36.53
CA VAL A 7 -4.08 -34.31 36.37
C VAL A 7 -3.86 -32.79 36.40
N ALA A 8 -3.00 -32.29 37.30
CA ALA A 8 -2.65 -30.88 37.35
C ALA A 8 -1.97 -30.38 36.06
N PHE A 9 -1.09 -31.19 35.47
CA PHE A 9 -0.41 -30.86 34.21
C PHE A 9 -1.40 -30.79 33.02
N ILE A 10 -2.33 -31.73 32.93
CA ILE A 10 -3.37 -31.73 31.89
C ILE A 10 -4.26 -30.48 32.02
N LEU A 11 -4.68 -30.13 33.24
CA LEU A 11 -5.48 -28.92 33.49
C LEU A 11 -4.71 -27.64 33.15
N LEU A 12 -3.41 -27.58 33.43
CA LEU A 12 -2.55 -26.47 33.04
C LEU A 12 -2.45 -26.32 31.52
N CYS A 13 -2.23 -27.42 30.80
CA CYS A 13 -2.17 -27.41 29.33
C CYS A 13 -3.50 -26.97 28.70
N LEU A 14 -4.63 -27.48 29.20
CA LEU A 14 -5.96 -27.08 28.73
C LEU A 14 -6.25 -25.60 29.04
N GLY A 15 -5.82 -25.10 30.20
CA GLY A 15 -5.95 -23.68 30.56
C GLY A 15 -5.12 -22.77 29.65
N VAL A 16 -3.88 -23.14 29.35
CA VAL A 16 -3.03 -22.39 28.42
C VAL A 16 -3.61 -22.40 27.01
N ASP A 17 -4.07 -23.54 26.52
CA ASP A 17 -4.67 -23.65 25.19
C ASP A 17 -5.97 -22.83 25.09
N ALA A 18 -6.82 -22.87 26.12
CA ALA A 18 -8.01 -22.03 26.21
C ALA A 18 -7.68 -20.54 26.18
N ILE A 19 -6.65 -20.09 26.92
CA ILE A 19 -6.21 -18.69 26.90
C ILE A 19 -5.64 -18.29 25.53
N VAL A 20 -4.89 -19.18 24.87
CA VAL A 20 -4.37 -18.94 23.51
C VAL A 20 -5.50 -18.88 22.50
N GLN A 21 -6.51 -19.74 22.59
CA GLN A 21 -7.71 -19.72 21.74
C GLN A 21 -8.54 -18.45 21.96
N LEU A 22 -8.75 -18.03 23.21
CA LEU A 22 -9.45 -16.79 23.55
C LEU A 22 -8.69 -15.55 23.05
N ARG A 23 -7.35 -15.56 23.08
CA ARG A 23 -6.52 -14.49 22.50
C ARG A 23 -6.54 -14.50 20.97
N LYS A 24 -6.62 -15.67 20.32
CA LYS A 24 -6.84 -15.79 18.87
C LYS A 24 -8.21 -15.25 18.47
N GLN A 25 -9.27 -15.52 19.24
CA GLN A 25 -10.60 -14.95 19.01
C GLN A 25 -10.65 -13.43 19.20
N LYS A 26 -9.99 -12.88 20.23
CA LYS A 26 -9.86 -11.42 20.40
C LYS A 26 -9.04 -10.74 19.30
N LYS A 27 -8.13 -11.48 18.63
CA LYS A 27 -7.42 -11.02 17.42
C LYS A 27 -8.24 -11.15 16.13
N GLY A 28 -9.48 -11.64 16.21
CA GLY A 28 -10.32 -11.98 15.07
C GLY A 28 -11.71 -11.39 15.16
N VAL A 29 -11.82 -10.07 15.32
CA VAL A 29 -12.91 -9.29 14.71
C VAL A 29 -12.24 -8.10 14.05
N VAL A 30 -11.54 -8.36 12.95
CA VAL A 30 -11.38 -7.31 11.94
C VAL A 30 -12.79 -7.11 11.43
N GLN A 31 -13.44 -6.06 11.92
CA GLN A 31 -14.67 -5.60 11.32
C GLN A 31 -14.35 -5.42 9.84
N GLU A 32 -14.99 -6.20 8.96
CA GLU A 32 -15.01 -5.92 7.53
C GLU A 32 -15.70 -4.56 7.38
N VAL A 33 -14.94 -3.49 7.62
CA VAL A 33 -15.27 -2.19 7.09
C VAL A 33 -15.05 -2.39 5.60
N ALA A 34 -16.11 -2.77 4.90
CA ALA A 34 -16.12 -2.72 3.45
C ALA A 34 -15.68 -1.31 3.08
N TYR A 35 -14.46 -1.18 2.56
CA TYR A 35 -13.91 0.10 2.15
C TYR A 35 -14.87 0.68 1.11
N SER A 36 -15.66 1.67 1.51
CA SER A 36 -16.63 2.32 0.63
C SER A 36 -15.92 3.48 -0.04
N PHE A 37 -15.68 3.35 -1.33
CA PHE A 37 -15.19 4.45 -2.13
C PHE A 37 -16.24 5.57 -2.16
N PRO A 38 -15.93 6.79 -1.71
CA PRO A 38 -16.74 7.94 -2.08
C PRO A 38 -16.67 8.00 -3.61
N GLY A 39 -17.77 8.05 -4.38
CA GLY A 39 -17.71 7.85 -5.85
C GLY A 39 -16.66 8.70 -6.61
N PHE A 40 -16.09 9.72 -5.97
CA PHE A 40 -14.99 10.55 -6.44
C PHE A 40 -13.90 10.75 -5.37
N PHE A 41 -12.68 11.06 -5.81
CA PHE A 41 -11.52 11.36 -4.97
C PHE A 41 -10.76 12.60 -5.47
N SER A 42 -10.03 13.25 -4.57
CA SER A 42 -9.14 14.38 -4.84
C SER A 42 -7.89 14.28 -3.97
N GLU A 43 -6.96 15.22 -4.10
CA GLU A 43 -5.79 15.30 -3.23
C GLU A 43 -6.15 15.43 -1.74
N ASN A 44 -7.35 15.91 -1.42
CA ASN A 44 -7.80 16.12 -0.04
C ASN A 44 -8.41 14.86 0.58
N THR A 45 -8.81 13.88 -0.22
CA THR A 45 -9.33 12.59 0.27
C THR A 45 -8.22 11.59 0.57
N ILE A 46 -7.03 11.76 -0.04
CA ILE A 46 -5.86 10.91 0.24
C ILE A 46 -5.42 11.06 1.70
N VAL A 47 -5.45 9.96 2.44
CA VAL A 47 -5.02 9.97 3.84
C VAL A 47 -3.49 10.06 3.89
N VAL A 48 -2.95 11.05 4.60
CA VAL A 48 -1.49 11.21 4.80
C VAL A 48 -1.21 11.42 6.28
N PRO A 49 -0.98 10.35 7.06
CA PRO A 49 -0.77 10.46 8.50
C PRO A 49 0.59 11.07 8.83
N LYS A 50 0.66 11.74 10.00
CA LYS A 50 1.92 12.25 10.56
C LYS A 50 2.76 11.10 11.12
N GLY A 51 4.07 11.32 11.23
CA GLY A 51 5.02 10.34 11.79
C GLY A 51 5.54 9.30 10.79
N LEU A 52 5.13 9.39 9.53
CA LEU A 52 5.69 8.64 8.41
C LEU A 52 6.53 9.54 7.49
N TYR A 53 7.43 8.90 6.75
CA TYR A 53 8.13 9.48 5.61
C TYR A 53 7.51 8.93 4.33
N PHE A 54 7.30 9.78 3.34
CA PHE A 54 6.66 9.43 2.06
C PHE A 54 7.62 9.65 0.90
N ASP A 55 7.50 8.85 -0.14
CA ASP A 55 8.27 8.95 -1.37
C ASP A 55 7.35 9.24 -2.56
N LYS A 56 7.88 9.87 -3.60
CA LYS A 56 7.14 10.21 -4.84
C LYS A 56 6.62 8.99 -5.58
N THR A 57 7.16 7.81 -5.26
CA THR A 57 6.72 6.52 -5.77
C THR A 57 5.45 6.00 -5.12
N HIS A 58 4.72 6.83 -4.37
CA HIS A 58 3.51 6.47 -3.62
C HIS A 58 3.77 5.36 -2.60
N THR A 59 4.91 5.47 -1.93
CA THR A 59 5.33 4.58 -0.86
C THR A 59 5.65 5.35 0.41
N TRP A 60 5.64 4.65 1.53
CA TRP A 60 5.97 5.22 2.83
C TRP A 60 7.01 4.37 3.56
N ALA A 61 7.72 5.01 4.48
CA ALA A 61 8.70 4.41 5.37
C ALA A 61 8.47 4.88 6.82
N PHE A 62 8.58 3.95 7.76
CA PHE A 62 8.50 4.18 9.20
C PHE A 62 9.68 3.51 9.90
N MET A 63 10.50 4.28 10.61
CA MET A 63 11.56 3.73 11.44
C MET A 63 11.02 3.33 12.81
N ASP A 64 11.09 2.04 13.13
CA ASP A 64 10.78 1.50 14.44
C ASP A 64 11.96 1.71 15.41
N LYS A 65 11.72 1.51 16.70
CA LYS A 65 12.68 1.84 17.78
C LYS A 65 13.95 1.00 17.75
N ASP A 66 13.91 -0.16 17.12
CA ASP A 66 15.04 -1.09 16.94
C ASP A 66 15.88 -0.78 15.70
N GLY A 67 15.57 0.31 14.98
CA GLY A 67 16.27 0.72 13.76
C GLY A 67 15.77 0.03 12.49
N MET A 68 14.80 -0.86 12.59
CA MET A 68 14.16 -1.50 11.45
C MET A 68 13.17 -0.53 10.80
N VAL A 69 13.05 -0.60 9.47
CA VAL A 69 12.17 0.29 8.71
C VAL A 69 11.02 -0.52 8.11
N LYS A 70 9.79 -0.20 8.51
CA LYS A 70 8.60 -0.72 7.83
C LYS A 70 8.33 0.13 6.59
N ILE A 71 8.01 -0.53 5.48
CA ILE A 71 7.66 0.13 4.22
C ILE A 71 6.34 -0.42 3.67
N GLY A 72 5.61 0.41 2.95
CA GLY A 72 4.37 0.04 2.27
C GLY A 72 4.01 1.02 1.15
N ILE A 73 2.85 0.80 0.53
CA ILE A 73 2.27 1.75 -0.42
C ILE A 73 1.30 2.68 0.30
N ASP A 74 1.17 3.91 -0.20
CA ASP A 74 0.22 4.89 0.33
C ASP A 74 -1.22 4.63 -0.18
N ASP A 75 -2.14 5.48 0.25
CA ASP A 75 -3.58 5.40 -0.05
C ASP A 75 -3.90 5.70 -1.53
N PHE A 76 -2.97 6.21 -2.34
CA PHE A 76 -3.23 6.72 -3.70
C PHE A 76 -3.64 5.64 -4.70
N PHE A 77 -2.93 4.51 -4.78
CA PHE A 77 -3.17 3.53 -5.84
C PHE A 77 -4.56 2.87 -5.80
N PRO A 78 -5.10 2.47 -4.64
CA PRO A 78 -6.48 1.98 -4.56
C PRO A 78 -7.50 2.97 -5.14
N HIS A 79 -7.30 4.28 -4.95
CA HIS A 79 -8.20 5.29 -5.51
C HIS A 79 -8.10 5.38 -7.04
N VAL A 80 -6.89 5.29 -7.60
CA VAL A 80 -6.69 5.41 -9.05
C VAL A 80 -7.08 4.12 -9.79
N THR A 81 -6.69 2.98 -9.24
CA THR A 81 -6.79 1.67 -9.92
C THR A 81 -8.04 0.88 -9.54
N GLY A 82 -8.74 1.29 -8.49
CA GLY A 82 -9.70 0.49 -7.76
C GLY A 82 -9.00 -0.46 -6.79
N LEU A 83 -9.79 -1.20 -5.99
CA LEU A 83 -9.22 -2.12 -4.99
C LEU A 83 -8.24 -3.11 -5.62
N LEU A 84 -7.07 -3.17 -5.01
CA LEU A 84 -6.04 -4.14 -5.36
C LEU A 84 -6.50 -5.52 -4.92
N THR A 85 -6.44 -6.48 -5.85
CA THR A 85 -6.91 -7.84 -5.61
C THR A 85 -5.78 -8.80 -5.30
N ASN A 86 -4.58 -8.54 -5.81
CA ASN A 86 -3.43 -9.41 -5.64
C ASN A 86 -2.13 -8.59 -5.65
N ILE A 87 -1.06 -9.16 -5.10
CA ILE A 87 0.27 -8.57 -5.06
C ILE A 87 1.34 -9.63 -5.35
N LYS A 88 2.48 -9.20 -5.90
CA LYS A 88 3.71 -10.00 -5.98
C LYS A 88 4.76 -9.39 -5.08
N MET A 89 5.23 -10.20 -4.13
CA MET A 89 6.22 -9.80 -3.14
C MET A 89 7.56 -10.50 -3.41
N LYS A 90 8.65 -9.82 -3.04
CA LYS A 90 9.99 -10.37 -2.87
C LYS A 90 10.09 -11.21 -1.60
N ASN A 91 11.08 -12.07 -1.53
CA ASN A 91 11.32 -12.95 -0.39
C ASN A 91 12.18 -12.28 0.69
N SER A 92 12.00 -12.70 1.94
CA SER A 92 12.95 -12.40 3.01
C SER A 92 14.39 -12.80 2.63
N GLY A 93 15.35 -11.95 2.99
CA GLY A 93 16.77 -12.11 2.67
C GLY A 93 17.21 -11.39 1.40
N GLU A 94 16.28 -11.01 0.52
CA GLU A 94 16.61 -10.22 -0.67
C GLU A 94 17.05 -8.80 -0.30
N THR A 95 17.96 -8.25 -1.09
CA THR A 95 18.32 -6.82 -1.05
C THR A 95 17.42 -6.04 -2.00
N ILE A 96 16.97 -4.86 -1.56
CA ILE A 96 16.27 -3.88 -2.39
C ILE A 96 17.05 -2.57 -2.34
N LYS A 97 17.21 -1.88 -3.47
CA LYS A 97 17.68 -0.49 -3.46
C LYS A 97 16.52 0.49 -3.62
N LYS A 98 16.70 1.69 -3.10
CA LYS A 98 15.81 2.82 -3.38
C LYS A 98 15.61 2.94 -4.89
N ASN A 99 14.36 3.20 -5.30
CA ASN A 99 13.92 3.27 -6.70
C ASN A 99 13.94 1.95 -7.49
N GLU A 100 14.26 0.80 -6.89
CA GLU A 100 14.04 -0.52 -7.50
C GLU A 100 12.64 -1.06 -7.18
N VAL A 101 12.12 -1.91 -8.06
CA VAL A 101 10.80 -2.54 -7.87
C VAL A 101 10.81 -3.45 -6.65
N PHE A 102 9.90 -3.20 -5.72
CA PHE A 102 9.80 -3.96 -4.47
C PHE A 102 8.45 -4.69 -4.30
N LEU A 103 7.42 -4.20 -5.00
CA LEU A 103 6.08 -4.74 -4.98
C LEU A 103 5.46 -4.58 -6.36
N SER A 104 4.78 -5.61 -6.86
CA SER A 104 3.85 -5.45 -7.97
C SER A 104 2.43 -5.58 -7.47
N ILE A 105 1.58 -4.63 -7.81
CA ILE A 105 0.15 -4.64 -7.49
C ILE A 105 -0.65 -5.11 -8.71
N ILE A 106 -1.67 -5.94 -8.49
CA ILE A 106 -2.39 -6.63 -9.56
C ILE A 106 -3.90 -6.51 -9.37
N ARG A 107 -4.57 -6.15 -10.46
CA ARG A 107 -6.02 -6.08 -10.55
C ARG A 107 -6.52 -6.60 -11.89
N ASN A 108 -7.39 -7.61 -11.87
CA ASN A 108 -7.99 -8.21 -13.08
C ASN A 108 -6.95 -8.52 -14.18
N GLY A 109 -5.79 -9.06 -13.80
CA GLY A 109 -4.69 -9.40 -14.72
C GLY A 109 -3.79 -8.24 -15.14
N LYS A 110 -4.13 -6.99 -14.79
CA LYS A 110 -3.30 -5.79 -15.04
C LYS A 110 -2.37 -5.58 -13.86
N GLN A 111 -1.15 -5.12 -14.12
CA GLN A 111 -0.09 -5.01 -13.12
C GLN A 111 0.58 -3.65 -13.15
N LEU A 112 0.87 -3.08 -11.98
CA LEU A 112 1.79 -1.94 -11.81
C LEU A 112 2.95 -2.35 -10.90
N ASN A 113 4.12 -1.82 -11.17
CA ASN A 113 5.35 -2.06 -10.42
C ASN A 113 5.67 -0.82 -9.58
N ILE A 114 5.72 -1.01 -8.27
CA ILE A 114 5.98 0.05 -7.31
C ILE A 114 7.43 -0.04 -6.85
N LYS A 115 8.07 1.12 -6.70
CA LYS A 115 9.48 1.26 -6.35
C LYS A 115 9.67 1.48 -4.86
N ALA A 116 10.77 0.98 -4.30
CA ALA A 116 11.06 1.12 -2.87
C ALA A 116 11.47 2.55 -2.48
N PRO A 117 11.02 3.04 -1.31
CA PRO A 117 11.40 4.35 -0.79
C PRO A 117 12.83 4.40 -0.24
N VAL A 118 13.38 3.24 0.15
CA VAL A 118 14.69 3.12 0.82
C VAL A 118 15.40 1.82 0.40
N SER A 119 16.73 1.82 0.52
CA SER A 119 17.60 0.68 0.32
C SER A 119 17.76 -0.14 1.60
N GLY A 120 17.83 -1.46 1.47
CA GLY A 120 18.14 -2.35 2.59
C GLY A 120 17.92 -3.83 2.30
N ILE A 121 17.95 -4.63 3.36
CA ILE A 121 17.72 -6.08 3.31
C ILE A 121 16.33 -6.38 3.87
N ILE A 122 15.53 -7.17 3.16
CA ILE A 122 14.22 -7.63 3.64
C ILE A 122 14.42 -8.60 4.79
N LYS A 123 14.08 -8.19 6.01
CA LYS A 123 14.16 -9.07 7.18
C LYS A 123 12.84 -9.81 7.38
N ALA A 124 11.72 -9.18 7.05
CA ALA A 124 10.41 -9.83 7.04
C ALA A 124 9.48 -9.26 5.97
N GLN A 125 8.62 -10.11 5.43
CA GLN A 125 7.46 -9.75 4.61
C GLN A 125 6.17 -9.91 5.42
N ASN A 126 5.18 -9.05 5.20
CA ASN A 126 3.87 -9.18 5.82
C ASN A 126 3.07 -10.32 5.18
N LYS A 127 3.15 -11.51 5.78
CA LYS A 127 2.44 -12.70 5.29
C LYS A 127 0.91 -12.55 5.29
N ALA A 128 0.35 -11.63 6.08
CA ALA A 128 -1.08 -11.39 6.10
C ALA A 128 -1.60 -10.89 4.74
N LEU A 129 -0.77 -10.17 3.98
CA LEU A 129 -1.13 -9.68 2.65
C LEU A 129 -1.27 -10.79 1.60
N LEU A 130 -0.62 -11.94 1.81
CA LEU A 130 -0.73 -13.09 0.90
C LEU A 130 -2.09 -13.79 1.03
N THR A 131 -2.71 -13.69 2.21
CA THR A 131 -4.03 -14.27 2.48
C THR A 131 -5.14 -13.23 2.41
N ASN A 132 -4.82 -11.96 2.65
CA ASN A 132 -5.76 -10.87 2.68
C ASN A 132 -5.15 -9.56 2.13
N THR A 133 -5.18 -9.41 0.81
CA THR A 133 -4.71 -8.19 0.12
C THR A 133 -5.51 -6.94 0.52
N SER A 134 -6.75 -7.09 1.03
CA SER A 134 -7.61 -5.93 1.36
C SER A 134 -7.02 -5.01 2.44
N LEU A 135 -6.06 -5.50 3.22
CA LEU A 135 -5.34 -4.71 4.21
C LEU A 135 -4.54 -3.56 3.59
N ILE A 136 -3.99 -3.75 2.39
CA ILE A 136 -3.32 -2.65 1.66
C ILE A 136 -4.32 -1.55 1.30
N ASN A 137 -5.55 -1.93 0.93
CA ASN A 137 -6.57 -0.95 0.56
C ASN A 137 -7.14 -0.22 1.78
N SER A 138 -7.46 -0.97 2.85
CA SER A 138 -8.23 -0.43 3.98
C SER A 138 -7.37 0.13 5.10
N PHE A 139 -6.16 -0.41 5.26
CA PHE A 139 -5.27 -0.12 6.38
C PHE A 139 -3.81 0.10 5.91
N PRO A 140 -3.56 0.92 4.86
CA PRO A 140 -2.24 1.02 4.22
C PRO A 140 -1.11 1.38 5.19
N TYR A 141 -1.42 2.15 6.24
CA TYR A 141 -0.44 2.66 7.22
C TYR A 141 -0.35 1.86 8.53
N SER A 142 -1.16 0.82 8.68
CA SER A 142 -1.12 -0.06 9.85
C SER A 142 -0.91 -1.50 9.42
N ASP A 143 -1.97 -2.28 9.25
CA ASP A 143 -1.88 -3.70 8.90
C ASP A 143 -1.47 -3.95 7.43
N GLY A 144 -1.50 -2.92 6.60
CA GLY A 144 -1.11 -2.91 5.18
C GLY A 144 0.39 -2.74 4.90
N TRP A 145 1.26 -2.71 5.91
CA TRP A 145 2.71 -2.67 5.70
C TRP A 145 3.18 -3.88 4.88
N VAL A 146 4.20 -3.71 4.03
CA VAL A 146 4.61 -4.71 3.04
C VAL A 146 5.85 -5.46 3.51
N TYR A 147 6.91 -4.73 3.87
CA TYR A 147 8.16 -5.31 4.39
C TYR A 147 8.68 -4.56 5.60
N MET A 148 9.49 -5.28 6.37
CA MET A 148 10.37 -4.74 7.40
C MET A 148 11.80 -4.92 6.91
N ILE A 149 12.50 -3.80 6.78
CA ILE A 149 13.80 -3.65 6.14
C ILE A 149 14.84 -3.31 7.18
N GLU A 150 16.00 -3.95 7.12
CA GLU A 150 17.22 -3.44 7.73
C GLU A 150 17.84 -2.43 6.76
N PRO A 151 17.78 -1.12 7.06
CA PRO A 151 18.17 -0.09 6.10
C PRO A 151 19.69 -0.03 5.95
N THR A 152 20.19 0.12 4.73
CA THR A 152 21.64 0.23 4.46
C THR A 152 22.12 1.67 4.35
N ASN A 153 21.22 2.64 4.11
CA ASN A 153 21.60 4.04 3.88
C ASN A 153 20.58 5.07 4.41
N TRP A 154 19.91 4.76 5.52
CA TRP A 154 18.80 5.55 6.06
C TRP A 154 19.10 7.05 6.19
N VAL A 155 20.22 7.41 6.83
CA VAL A 155 20.60 8.80 7.13
C VAL A 155 20.69 9.67 5.87
N ARG A 156 21.11 9.08 4.75
CA ARG A 156 21.19 9.77 3.46
C ARG A 156 19.84 9.78 2.76
N GLU A 157 19.15 8.64 2.74
CA GLU A 157 17.96 8.46 1.91
C GLU A 157 16.73 9.18 2.45
N ILE A 158 16.64 9.33 3.78
CA ILE A 158 15.56 10.06 4.46
C ILE A 158 15.45 11.52 4.01
N GLN A 159 16.56 12.13 3.58
CA GLN A 159 16.61 13.53 3.12
C GLN A 159 15.84 13.74 1.81
N PHE A 160 15.59 12.66 1.07
CA PHE A 160 14.81 12.68 -0.17
C PHE A 160 13.34 12.30 0.05
N LEU A 161 12.95 12.02 1.30
CA LEU A 161 11.58 11.67 1.65
C LEU A 161 10.84 12.88 2.21
N PHE A 162 9.52 12.88 2.07
CA PHE A 162 8.64 13.92 2.55
C PHE A 162 8.07 13.57 3.91
N ILE A 163 8.01 14.55 4.80
CA ILE A 163 7.06 14.50 5.91
C ILE A 163 5.64 14.77 5.38
N ALA A 164 4.63 14.36 6.14
CA ALA A 164 3.21 14.43 5.75
C ALA A 164 2.78 15.78 5.13
N GLU A 165 3.12 16.91 5.75
CA GLU A 165 2.69 18.23 5.24
C GLU A 165 3.33 18.57 3.89
N ASN A 166 4.62 18.24 3.70
CA ASN A 166 5.30 18.46 2.43
C ASN A 166 4.79 17.48 1.36
N PHE A 167 4.45 16.26 1.75
CA PHE A 167 3.88 15.27 0.84
C PHE A 167 2.51 15.70 0.33
N LYS A 168 1.65 16.29 1.18
CA LYS A 168 0.36 16.86 0.75
C LYS A 168 0.52 17.99 -0.26
N ILE A 169 1.55 18.83 -0.11
CA ILE A 169 1.86 19.88 -1.10
C ILE A 169 2.30 19.24 -2.42
N TRP A 170 3.15 18.22 -2.36
CA TRP A 170 3.58 17.47 -3.55
C TRP A 170 2.40 16.77 -4.23
N LEU A 171 1.49 16.14 -3.48
CA LEU A 171 0.30 15.46 -3.99
C LEU A 171 -0.58 16.37 -4.85
N ARG A 172 -0.72 17.66 -4.51
CA ARG A 172 -1.47 18.61 -5.36
C ARG A 172 -0.93 18.64 -6.80
N ASN A 173 0.39 18.68 -6.96
CA ASN A 173 1.03 18.64 -8.28
C ASN A 173 0.88 17.27 -8.92
N GLU A 174 0.91 16.21 -8.13
CA GLU A 174 0.71 14.85 -8.63
C GLU A 174 -0.71 14.63 -9.18
N PHE A 175 -1.73 15.24 -8.56
CA PHE A 175 -3.09 15.24 -9.08
C PHE A 175 -3.24 16.04 -10.38
N ILE A 176 -2.50 17.14 -10.54
CA ILE A 176 -2.43 17.86 -11.84
C ILE A 176 -1.84 16.93 -12.90
N ARG A 177 -0.73 16.26 -12.58
CA ARG A 177 -0.07 15.30 -13.48
C ARG A 177 -0.97 14.13 -13.85
N LEU A 178 -1.79 13.66 -12.91
CA LEU A 178 -2.76 12.59 -13.13
C LEU A 178 -3.88 13.05 -14.07
N LYS A 179 -4.40 14.26 -13.85
CA LYS A 179 -5.41 14.88 -14.74
C LYS A 179 -4.87 15.06 -16.15
N ASP A 180 -3.63 15.53 -16.30
CA ASP A 180 -2.98 15.70 -17.60
C ASP A 180 -2.81 14.35 -18.32
N PHE A 181 -2.33 13.33 -17.61
CA PHE A 181 -2.23 11.96 -18.14
C PHE A 181 -3.59 11.47 -18.66
N LEU A 182 -4.64 11.59 -17.84
CA LEU A 182 -5.99 11.15 -18.21
C LEU A 182 -6.55 11.94 -19.39
N ALA A 183 -6.29 13.24 -19.48
CA ALA A 183 -6.71 14.08 -20.60
C ALA A 183 -6.03 13.67 -21.92
N VAL A 184 -4.76 13.27 -21.88
CA VAL A 184 -4.05 12.72 -23.05
C VAL A 184 -4.66 11.39 -23.48
N MET A 185 -4.95 10.49 -22.53
CA MET A 185 -5.56 9.17 -22.81
C MET A 185 -6.96 9.28 -23.43
N GLN A 186 -7.71 10.33 -23.11
CA GLN A 186 -9.01 10.61 -23.73
C GLN A 186 -8.88 11.01 -25.20
N LYS A 187 -7.83 11.76 -25.56
CA LYS A 187 -7.63 12.27 -26.92
C LYS A 187 -7.08 11.23 -27.88
N THR A 188 -6.22 10.32 -27.40
CA THR A 188 -5.57 9.29 -28.23
C THR A 188 -6.46 8.07 -28.49
N ASN A 189 -7.46 7.81 -27.64
CA ASN A 189 -8.41 6.73 -27.81
C ASN A 189 -9.74 7.28 -28.37
N GLU A 190 -9.88 7.30 -29.70
CA GLU A 190 -11.10 7.71 -30.39
C GLU A 190 -12.36 7.11 -29.72
N THR A 191 -13.21 7.99 -29.18
CA THR A 191 -14.65 7.78 -28.86
C THR A 191 -15.12 7.00 -27.61
N ARG A 192 -14.36 6.82 -26.50
CA ARG A 192 -14.97 6.19 -25.29
C ARG A 192 -14.68 6.73 -23.88
N TYR A 193 -13.96 7.83 -23.73
CA TYR A 193 -13.66 8.40 -22.39
C TYR A 193 -14.15 9.83 -22.18
N ALA A 194 -15.08 10.31 -23.02
CA ALA A 194 -15.63 11.67 -22.96
C ALA A 194 -16.41 12.00 -21.66
N HIS A 195 -16.50 11.07 -20.72
CA HIS A 195 -17.17 11.25 -19.42
C HIS A 195 -16.18 11.38 -18.24
N VAL A 196 -14.88 11.50 -18.50
CA VAL A 196 -13.84 11.50 -17.46
C VAL A 196 -13.51 12.91 -16.93
N VAL A 197 -14.12 13.96 -17.50
CA VAL A 197 -14.00 15.34 -17.02
C VAL A 197 -15.30 15.77 -16.35
N LEU A 198 -15.27 15.89 -15.02
CA LEU A 198 -16.33 16.56 -14.26
C LEU A 198 -16.19 18.07 -14.46
N GLN A 199 -17.33 18.75 -14.62
CA GLN A 199 -17.40 20.21 -14.78
C GLN A 199 -17.00 20.97 -13.49
N ASP A 200 -16.63 20.24 -12.44
CA ASP A 200 -16.56 20.74 -11.06
C ASP A 200 -15.10 20.92 -10.58
N GLY A 201 -14.12 20.82 -11.49
CA GLY A 201 -12.79 21.43 -11.34
C GLY A 201 -11.80 20.80 -10.35
N GLY A 202 -12.13 19.70 -9.66
CA GLY A 202 -11.26 19.15 -8.60
C GLY A 202 -11.20 17.63 -8.53
N GLU A 203 -12.34 16.96 -8.64
CA GLU A 203 -12.49 15.56 -8.26
C GLU A 203 -12.37 14.59 -9.46
N LEU A 204 -11.92 13.37 -9.19
CA LEU A 204 -11.75 12.28 -10.15
C LEU A 204 -12.64 11.11 -9.74
N LYS A 205 -13.22 10.38 -10.69
CA LYS A 205 -13.97 9.15 -10.38
C LYS A 205 -13.05 8.11 -9.74
N GLU A 206 -13.51 7.47 -8.67
CA GLU A 206 -12.78 6.36 -8.06
C GLU A 206 -12.58 5.18 -9.00
N GLY A 207 -11.42 4.55 -8.87
CA GLY A 207 -11.00 3.46 -9.73
C GLY A 207 -11.04 3.87 -11.20
N ILE A 208 -10.62 5.08 -11.54
CA ILE A 208 -10.67 5.58 -12.92
C ILE A 208 -9.98 4.65 -13.94
N LEU A 209 -8.95 3.89 -13.51
CA LEU A 209 -8.27 2.91 -14.36
C LEU A 209 -8.89 1.50 -14.30
N MET A 210 -9.85 1.24 -13.42
CA MET A 210 -10.43 -0.09 -13.14
C MET A 210 -10.89 -0.80 -14.42
N ASP A 211 -11.67 -0.09 -15.24
CA ASP A 211 -12.31 -0.61 -16.45
C ASP A 211 -11.51 -0.35 -17.73
N LEU A 212 -10.37 0.36 -17.63
CA LEU A 212 -9.52 0.69 -18.78
C LEU A 212 -8.67 -0.49 -19.22
N ARG A 213 -8.35 -0.62 -20.50
CA ARG A 213 -7.60 -1.76 -21.02
C ARG A 213 -6.16 -1.84 -20.48
N SER A 214 -5.51 -3.00 -20.65
CA SER A 214 -4.15 -3.24 -20.17
C SER A 214 -3.12 -2.26 -20.76
N GLU A 215 -3.31 -1.82 -22.00
CA GLU A 215 -2.40 -0.86 -22.64
C GLU A 215 -2.40 0.48 -21.87
N VAL A 216 -3.54 0.90 -21.34
CA VAL A 216 -3.63 2.13 -20.53
C VAL A 216 -2.93 1.97 -19.18
N TRP A 217 -2.91 0.76 -18.62
CA TRP A 217 -2.13 0.46 -17.41
C TRP A 217 -0.62 0.48 -17.67
N GLU A 218 -0.19 -0.03 -18.83
CA GLU A 218 1.20 0.07 -19.29
C GLU A 218 1.60 1.52 -19.54
N ASP A 219 0.73 2.31 -20.16
CA ASP A 219 0.93 3.75 -20.33
C ASP A 219 0.99 4.47 -18.98
N PHE A 220 0.13 4.10 -18.03
CA PHE A 220 0.16 4.66 -16.68
C PHE A 220 1.47 4.30 -15.95
N GLN A 221 1.95 3.07 -16.09
CA GLN A 221 3.25 2.69 -15.56
C GLN A 221 4.38 3.54 -16.17
N THR A 222 4.45 3.59 -17.50
CA THR A 222 5.61 4.15 -18.22
C THR A 222 5.61 5.67 -18.31
N HIS A 223 4.44 6.30 -18.46
CA HIS A 223 4.32 7.75 -18.67
C HIS A 223 3.91 8.52 -17.41
N PHE A 224 3.32 7.84 -16.42
CA PHE A 224 2.99 8.45 -15.13
C PHE A 224 3.92 7.95 -14.02
N ILE A 225 3.86 6.68 -13.62
CA ILE A 225 4.64 6.20 -12.44
C ILE A 225 6.16 6.35 -12.66
N ASP A 226 6.67 5.95 -13.82
CA ASP A 226 8.11 5.92 -14.08
C ASP A 226 8.73 7.29 -14.38
N THR A 227 7.91 8.29 -14.70
CA THR A 227 8.36 9.66 -15.01
C THR A 227 8.37 10.59 -13.80
N VAL A 228 8.00 10.10 -12.62
CA VAL A 228 8.08 10.88 -11.38
C VAL A 228 9.53 11.30 -11.14
N LYS A 229 9.75 12.61 -11.00
CA LYS A 229 11.07 13.23 -10.75
C LYS A 229 11.18 13.67 -9.32
#